data_AF-A0A5E6XNL7-F1
#
_entry.id   AF-A0A5E6XNL7-F1
#
_cell.length_a   1.000
_cell.length_b   1.000
_cell.length_c   1.000
_cell.angle_alpha   90.00
_cell.angle_beta   90.00
_cell.angle_gamma   90.00
#
_symmetry.space_group_name_H-M   'P 1'
#
loop_
_entity.id
_entity.type
_entity.pdbx_description
1 polymer ?
#
loop_
_entity_poly.entity_id
_entity_poly.type
_entity_poly.pdbx_seq_one_letter_code
_entity_poly.pdbx_strand_id
1 'polypeptide(L)'
;MVEPPVQQQPQLQSQGYDVEAYPANGQSPEQVQQDGYQCYQYAVQQSGFDPRTATYQPAPEVVQAYRQAQGNCLSSRGYQVSY
;
A
#
# COMPACT_ATOMS: atom_id res chain seq x y z
N MET A 1 -7.17 -18.37 -28.47
CA MET A 1 -7.21 -17.23 -27.53
C MET A 1 -6.41 -17.70 -26.33
N VAL A 2 -5.20 -17.18 -26.16
CA VAL A 2 -4.31 -17.60 -25.06
C VAL A 2 -4.74 -16.83 -23.82
N GLU A 3 -5.26 -17.55 -22.83
CA GLU A 3 -5.49 -17.00 -21.49
C GLU A 3 -4.12 -16.55 -20.93
N PRO A 4 -3.94 -15.28 -20.54
CA PRO A 4 -2.68 -14.84 -19.97
C PRO A 4 -2.50 -15.50 -18.60
N PRO A 5 -1.31 -16.03 -18.26
CA PRO A 5 -1.06 -16.56 -16.94
C PRO A 5 -1.23 -15.44 -15.92
N VAL A 6 -2.15 -15.63 -14.97
CA VAL A 6 -2.24 -14.81 -13.76
C VAL A 6 -0.96 -15.06 -12.95
N GLN A 7 0.10 -14.33 -13.27
CA GLN A 7 1.28 -14.25 -12.43
C GLN A 7 0.79 -13.73 -11.08
N GLN A 8 0.99 -14.53 -10.04
CA GLN A 8 0.74 -14.15 -8.65
C GLN A 8 1.60 -12.91 -8.37
N GLN A 9 1.00 -11.74 -8.56
CA GLN A 9 1.63 -10.47 -8.26
C GLN A 9 2.01 -10.50 -6.78
N PRO A 10 3.20 -10.04 -6.38
CA PRO A 10 3.56 -9.91 -4.98
C PRO A 10 2.61 -8.88 -4.35
N GLN A 11 1.51 -9.40 -3.84
CA GLN A 11 0.57 -8.71 -2.99
C GLN A 11 1.36 -8.29 -1.75
N LEU A 12 1.52 -6.98 -1.56
CA LEU A 12 1.93 -6.43 -0.28
C LEU A 12 0.94 -6.97 0.75
N GLN A 13 1.42 -7.87 1.61
CA GLN A 13 0.56 -8.62 2.51
C GLN A 13 -0.11 -7.66 3.49
N SER A 14 -1.42 -7.52 3.33
CA SER A 14 -2.32 -6.59 3.98
C SER A 14 -2.42 -6.93 5.46
N GLN A 15 -1.51 -6.37 6.27
CA GLN A 15 -1.47 -6.55 7.72
C GLN A 15 -2.56 -5.73 8.39
N GLY A 16 -3.85 -5.92 8.07
CA GLY A 16 -5.01 -5.33 8.77
C GLY A 16 -5.07 -3.80 8.91
N TYR A 17 -4.03 -3.07 8.50
CA TYR A 17 -3.76 -1.63 8.61
C TYR A 17 -3.21 -1.08 7.28
N ASP A 18 -2.63 -1.96 6.45
CA ASP A 18 -2.02 -1.62 5.17
C ASP A 18 -3.09 -1.54 4.08
N VAL A 19 -2.88 -0.63 3.15
CA VAL A 19 -3.80 -0.41 2.04
C VAL A 19 -3.39 -1.30 0.88
N GLU A 20 -4.33 -2.11 0.41
CA GLU A 20 -4.08 -3.02 -0.70
C GLU A 20 -3.95 -2.25 -2.01
N ALA A 21 -2.75 -2.28 -2.59
CA ALA A 21 -2.42 -1.55 -3.80
C ALA A 21 -2.17 -2.50 -4.96
N TYR A 22 -2.99 -2.40 -6.01
CA TYR A 22 -2.85 -3.18 -7.22
C TYR A 22 -2.29 -2.32 -8.35
N PRO A 23 -1.27 -2.78 -9.08
CA PRO A 23 -0.76 -2.05 -10.23
C PRO A 23 -1.82 -2.01 -11.33
N ALA A 24 -2.27 -0.80 -11.71
CA ALA A 24 -3.31 -0.60 -12.73
C ALA A 24 -2.74 -0.26 -14.11
N ASN A 25 -1.45 0.13 -14.20
CA ASN A 25 -0.84 0.66 -15.42
C ASN A 25 0.36 -0.16 -15.92
N GLY A 26 0.46 -1.43 -15.50
CA GLY A 26 1.56 -2.31 -15.90
C GLY A 26 2.88 -2.03 -15.16
N GLN A 27 2.84 -1.49 -13.95
CA GLN A 27 4.03 -1.28 -13.12
C GLN A 27 4.79 -2.60 -12.90
N SER A 28 6.12 -2.57 -13.05
CA SER A 28 6.98 -3.74 -12.81
C SER A 28 7.04 -4.09 -11.32
N PRO A 29 7.33 -5.36 -10.94
CA PRO A 29 7.41 -5.76 -9.54
C PRO A 29 8.36 -4.91 -8.69
N GLU A 30 9.51 -4.51 -9.25
CA GLU A 30 10.47 -3.62 -8.60
C GLU A 30 9.89 -2.23 -8.34
N GLN A 31 9.14 -1.69 -9.30
CA GLN A 31 8.46 -0.41 -9.16
C GLN A 31 7.35 -0.49 -8.10
N VAL A 32 6.58 -1.57 -8.09
CA VAL A 32 5.56 -1.83 -7.04
C VAL A 32 6.18 -1.84 -5.64
N GLN A 33 7.33 -2.50 -5.47
CA GLN A 33 8.04 -2.53 -4.19
C GLN A 33 8.58 -1.16 -3.80
N GLN A 34 9.19 -0.44 -4.75
CA GLN A 34 9.75 0.89 -4.49
C GLN A 34 8.66 1.91 -4.17
N ASP A 35 7.57 1.93 -4.95
CA ASP A 35 6.42 2.81 -4.76
C ASP A 35 5.71 2.49 -3.45
N GLY A 36 5.48 1.20 -3.16
CA GLY A 36 4.90 0.75 -1.90
C GLY A 36 5.72 1.21 -0.69
N TYR A 37 7.05 1.07 -0.76
CA TYR A 37 7.93 1.50 0.33
C TYR A 37 7.96 3.03 0.51
N GLN A 38 8.02 3.78 -0.59
CA GLN A 38 8.00 5.25 -0.53
C GLN A 38 6.67 5.78 0.02
N CYS A 39 5.54 5.20 -0.42
CA CYS A 39 4.23 5.59 0.06
C CYS A 39 3.98 5.16 1.51
N TYR A 40 4.53 4.01 1.93
CA TYR A 40 4.59 3.62 3.34
C TYR A 40 5.33 4.68 4.17
N GLN A 41 6.56 5.07 3.79
CA GLN A 41 7.32 6.07 4.54
C GLN A 41 6.60 7.41 4.62
N TYR A 42 5.99 7.86 3.52
CA TYR A 42 5.17 9.06 3.49
C TYR A 42 3.98 8.97 4.46
N ALA A 43 3.29 7.82 4.48
CA ALA A 43 2.16 7.60 5.37
C ALA A 43 2.58 7.56 6.84
N VAL A 44 3.72 6.97 7.18
CA VAL A 44 4.31 7.01 8.53
C VAL A 44 4.62 8.45 8.93
N GLN A 45 5.25 9.23 8.04
CA GLN A 45 5.61 10.62 8.32
C GLN A 45 4.38 11.52 8.52
N GLN A 46 3.30 11.30 7.76
CA GLN A 46 2.06 12.07 7.87
C GLN A 46 1.21 11.68 9.09
N SER A 47 1.10 10.38 9.38
CA SER A 47 0.24 9.87 10.45
C SER A 47 0.95 9.75 11.80
N GLY A 48 2.28 9.73 11.82
CA GLY A 48 3.07 9.40 13.01
C GLY A 48 2.97 7.92 13.42
N PHE A 49 2.40 7.05 12.57
CA PHE A 49 2.16 5.65 12.87
C PHE A 49 2.85 4.72 11.89
N ASP A 50 3.58 3.77 12.44
CA ASP A 50 4.24 2.70 11.70
C ASP A 50 3.62 1.33 12.03
N PRO A 51 2.84 0.74 11.10
CA PRO A 51 2.22 -0.57 11.31
C PRO A 51 3.24 -1.71 11.41
N ARG A 52 4.47 -1.54 10.91
CA ARG A 52 5.52 -2.59 10.94
C ARG A 52 6.19 -2.68 12.31
N THR A 53 6.15 -1.61 13.09
CA THR A 53 6.70 -1.56 14.45
C THR A 53 5.62 -1.54 15.53
N ALA A 54 4.34 -1.47 15.13
CA ALA A 54 3.22 -1.42 16.06
C ALA A 54 3.14 -2.70 16.89
N THR A 55 3.38 -2.58 18.19
CA THR A 55 3.22 -3.68 19.17
C THR A 55 1.88 -3.62 19.90
N TYR A 56 1.11 -2.57 19.67
CA TYR A 56 -0.20 -2.32 20.24
C TYR A 56 -1.15 -1.79 19.16
N GLN A 57 -2.46 -1.97 19.38
CA GLN A 57 -3.48 -1.41 18.49
C GLN A 57 -3.49 0.13 18.62
N PRO A 58 -3.13 0.89 17.58
CA PRO A 58 -3.25 2.35 17.60
C PRO A 58 -4.73 2.79 17.64
N ALA A 59 -4.95 4.09 17.89
CA ALA A 59 -6.27 4.68 17.76
C ALA A 59 -6.80 4.55 16.31
N PRO A 60 -8.11 4.33 16.10
CA PRO A 60 -8.69 4.14 14.77
C PRO A 60 -8.47 5.35 13.86
N GLU A 61 -8.44 6.56 14.41
CA GLU A 61 -8.18 7.81 13.68
C GLU A 61 -6.75 7.84 13.07
N VAL A 62 -5.77 7.32 13.81
CA VAL A 62 -4.38 7.25 13.38
C VAL A 62 -4.21 6.23 12.25
N VAL A 63 -4.88 5.08 12.36
CA VAL A 63 -4.95 4.07 11.29
C VAL A 63 -5.60 4.65 10.04
N GLN A 64 -6.71 5.36 10.19
CA GLN A 64 -7.37 5.99 9.06
C GLN A 64 -6.51 7.06 8.39
N ALA A 65 -5.80 7.88 9.17
CA ALA A 65 -4.86 8.86 8.64
C ALA A 65 -3.72 8.20 7.86
N TYR A 66 -3.15 7.11 8.40
CA TYR A 66 -2.13 6.32 7.73
C TYR A 66 -2.64 5.75 6.40
N ARG A 67 -3.80 5.07 6.41
CA ARG A 67 -4.39 4.49 5.21
C ARG A 67 -4.66 5.53 4.14
N GLN A 68 -5.25 6.66 4.52
CA GLN A 68 -5.51 7.75 3.57
C GLN A 68 -4.21 8.30 2.97
N ALA A 69 -3.17 8.51 3.78
CA ALA A 69 -1.90 9.01 3.29
C ALA A 69 -1.22 8.01 2.33
N GLN A 70 -1.21 6.73 2.68
CA GLN A 70 -0.64 5.66 1.84
C GLN A 70 -1.42 5.52 0.53
N GLY A 71 -2.75 5.44 0.63
CA GLY A 71 -3.65 5.30 -0.51
C GLY A 71 -3.59 6.49 -1.46
N ASN A 72 -3.52 7.71 -0.96
CA ASN A 72 -3.36 8.91 -1.81
C ASN A 72 -2.03 8.90 -2.57
N CYS A 73 -0.94 8.49 -1.91
CA CYS A 73 0.37 8.39 -2.56
C CYS A 73 0.36 7.34 -3.69
N LEU A 74 -0.22 6.16 -3.43
CA LEU A 74 -0.33 5.09 -4.40
C LEU A 74 -1.28 5.44 -5.55
N SER A 75 -2.44 6.03 -5.24
CA SER A 75 -3.40 6.49 -6.24
C SER A 75 -2.79 7.53 -7.19
N SER A 76 -1.99 8.47 -6.66
CA SER A 76 -1.24 9.44 -7.48
C SER A 76 -0.21 8.79 -8.42
N ARG A 77 0.24 7.56 -8.13
CA ARG A 77 1.16 6.78 -8.99
C ARG A 77 0.44 5.83 -9.94
N GLY A 78 -0.89 5.90 -9.99
CA GLY A 78 -1.72 5.06 -10.85
C GLY A 78 -1.87 3.63 -10.33
N TYR A 79 -1.87 3.45 -9.01
CA TYR A 79 -2.29 2.20 -8.37
C TYR A 79 -3.78 2.24 -8.09
N GLN A 80 -4.43 1.09 -8.23
CA GLN A 80 -5.78 0.88 -7.72
C GLN A 80 -5.69 0.50 -6.24
N VAL A 81 -6.32 1.30 -5.40
CA VAL A 81 -6.18 1.25 -3.96
C VAL A 81 -7.48 0.72 -3.35
N SER A 82 -7.37 -0.29 -2.49
CA SER A 82 -8.47 -0.93 -1.76
C SER A 82 -8.22 -0.84 -0.25
N TYR A 83 -9.24 -0.50 0.54
CA TYR A 83 -9.14 -0.20 1.97
C TYR A 83 -9.73 -1.27 2.87
#